data_AF-A0A948RPX0-F1
#
_entry.id   AF-A0A948RPX0-F1
#
_cell.length_a   1.000
_cell.length_b   1.000
_cell.length_c   1.000
_cell.angle_alpha   90.00
_cell.angle_beta   90.00
_cell.angle_gamma   90.00
#
_symmetry.space_group_name_H-M   'P 1'
#
loop_
_entity.id
_entity.type
_entity.pdbx_description
1 polymer ?
#
loop_
_entity_poly.entity_id
_entity_poly.type
_entity_poly.pdbx_seq_one_letter_code
_entity_poly.pdbx_strand_id
1 'polypeptide(L)'
;MNLVSRSTLLLLTALASSAPAGAKATKVEVCHATGSGAWVLINISTSALPAHLAHGDVLAGAWYPDSDGDGFGDAGAVPSACPAAGYVENADDCGDGGAASGPGMEEIEDGYDNDCDGEVDEG
;
A
#
# COMPACT_ATOMS: atom_id res chain seq x y z
N MET A 1 -23.60 -40.83 -33.88
CA MET A 1 -23.80 -39.50 -33.26
C MET A 1 -22.45 -38.80 -33.27
N ASN A 2 -22.34 -37.73 -34.06
CA ASN A 2 -21.08 -37.03 -34.35
C ASN A 2 -20.60 -36.20 -33.15
N LEU A 3 -19.28 -36.24 -32.95
CA LEU A 3 -18.46 -35.34 -32.14
C LEU A 3 -18.82 -33.86 -32.37
N VAL A 4 -18.82 -33.04 -31.31
CA VAL A 4 -17.84 -31.94 -31.15
C VAL A 4 -17.70 -31.60 -29.65
N SER A 5 -16.52 -31.87 -29.09
CA SER A 5 -16.09 -31.32 -27.80
C SER A 5 -15.85 -29.82 -27.99
N ARG A 6 -16.68 -28.97 -27.38
CA ARG A 6 -16.45 -27.53 -27.36
C ARG A 6 -15.47 -27.22 -26.24
N SER A 7 -14.18 -27.30 -26.57
CA SER A 7 -13.10 -26.77 -25.74
C SER A 7 -13.32 -25.27 -25.54
N THR A 8 -13.66 -24.88 -24.31
CA THR A 8 -13.69 -23.50 -23.86
C THR A 8 -12.30 -22.90 -24.05
N LEU A 9 -12.14 -22.06 -25.07
CA LEU A 9 -10.93 -21.28 -25.29
C LEU A 9 -10.92 -20.15 -24.24
N LEU A 10 -10.37 -20.42 -23.07
CA LEU A 10 -10.03 -19.39 -22.08
C LEU A 10 -8.95 -18.51 -22.69
N LEU A 11 -9.35 -17.35 -23.20
CA LEU A 11 -8.44 -16.29 -23.59
C LEU A 11 -7.87 -15.71 -22.29
N LEU A 12 -6.72 -16.23 -21.83
CA LEU A 12 -5.91 -15.53 -20.83
C LEU A 12 -5.30 -14.32 -21.53
N THR A 13 -5.96 -13.16 -21.42
CA THR A 13 -5.32 -11.88 -21.63
C THR A 13 -4.33 -11.68 -20.50
N ALA A 14 -3.06 -12.05 -20.75
CA ALA A 14 -1.97 -11.65 -19.89
C ALA A 14 -1.91 -10.11 -19.88
N LEU A 15 -2.32 -9.51 -18.77
CA LEU A 15 -2.00 -8.13 -18.45
C LEU A 15 -0.48 -8.04 -18.35
N ALA A 16 0.16 -7.50 -19.39
CA ALA A 16 1.54 -7.10 -19.33
C ALA A 16 1.65 -5.95 -18.34
N SER A 17 2.03 -6.25 -17.10
CA SER A 17 2.49 -5.22 -16.17
C SER A 17 3.75 -4.60 -16.75
N SER A 18 3.60 -3.40 -17.30
CA SER A 18 4.69 -2.61 -17.84
C SER A 18 5.45 -1.97 -16.69
N ALA A 19 6.24 -2.78 -15.97
CA ALA A 19 7.31 -2.24 -15.15
C ALA A 19 8.31 -1.56 -16.11
N PRO A 20 8.63 -0.26 -15.94
CA PRO A 20 9.61 0.39 -16.79
C PRO A 20 10.97 -0.30 -16.61
N ALA A 21 11.44 -0.90 -17.70
CA ALA A 21 12.82 -1.37 -17.82
C ALA A 21 13.74 -0.15 -17.86
N GLY A 22 14.66 0.00 -16.88
CA GLY A 22 15.74 0.98 -17.05
C GLY A 22 16.43 1.58 -15.85
N ALA A 23 16.51 0.94 -14.68
CA ALA A 23 17.63 1.12 -13.75
C ALA A 23 17.52 0.05 -12.67
N LYS A 24 18.50 -0.86 -12.56
CA LYS A 24 18.71 -1.47 -11.25
C LYS A 24 19.15 -0.33 -10.34
N ALA A 25 18.23 0.20 -9.55
CA ALA A 25 18.60 0.90 -8.34
C ALA A 25 19.45 -0.10 -7.55
N THR A 26 20.78 0.01 -7.66
CA THR A 26 21.69 -0.86 -6.91
C THR A 26 21.65 -0.50 -5.43
N LYS A 27 20.99 0.62 -5.11
CA LYS A 27 20.73 1.12 -3.78
C LYS A 27 19.24 1.27 -3.52
N VAL A 28 18.85 1.03 -2.28
CA VAL A 28 17.51 1.25 -1.74
C VAL A 28 17.66 1.95 -0.39
N GLU A 29 16.72 2.84 -0.09
CA GLU A 29 16.61 3.49 1.21
C GLU A 29 15.77 2.64 2.14
N VAL A 30 16.28 2.39 3.33
CA VAL A 30 15.57 1.71 4.40
C VAL A 30 15.62 2.54 5.67
N CYS A 31 14.60 2.40 6.49
CA CYS A 31 14.58 2.90 7.84
C CYS A 31 15.13 1.82 8.76
N HIS A 32 16.28 2.11 9.36
CA HIS A 32 16.94 1.22 10.29
C HIS A 32 16.52 1.55 11.72
N ALA A 33 16.00 0.54 12.43
CA ALA A 33 15.63 0.67 13.83
C ALA A 33 16.89 0.70 14.69
N THR A 34 17.18 1.84 15.30
CA THR A 34 18.28 1.94 16.26
C THR A 34 17.90 1.28 17.58
N GLY A 35 18.89 0.83 18.37
CA GLY A 35 18.66 0.29 19.72
C GLY A 35 18.05 1.29 20.71
N SER A 36 17.97 2.58 20.34
CA SER A 36 17.27 3.63 21.09
C SER A 36 15.79 3.81 20.72
N GLY A 37 15.26 3.05 19.76
CA GLY A 37 13.89 3.19 19.26
C GLY A 37 13.70 4.32 18.24
N ALA A 38 14.78 4.98 17.82
CA ALA A 38 14.75 5.98 16.75
C ALA A 38 14.99 5.31 15.39
N TRP A 39 14.37 5.84 14.34
CA TRP A 39 14.62 5.42 12.96
C TRP A 39 15.70 6.29 12.32
N VAL A 40 16.61 5.66 11.60
CA VAL A 40 17.60 6.37 10.77
C VAL A 40 17.51 5.90 9.33
N LEU A 41 17.57 6.85 8.40
CA LEU A 41 17.62 6.55 6.97
C LEU A 41 19.01 6.10 6.57
N ILE A 42 19.10 4.94 5.92
CA ILE A 42 20.34 4.42 5.37
C ILE A 42 20.14 4.00 3.91
N ASN A 43 21.20 4.20 3.11
CA ASN A 43 21.25 3.78 1.71
C ASN A 43 22.04 2.48 1.59
N ILE A 44 21.34 1.37 1.38
CA ILE A 44 21.93 0.02 1.34
C ILE A 44 21.94 -0.54 -0.08
N SER A 45 22.74 -1.58 -0.32
CA SER A 45 22.63 -2.34 -1.58
C SER A 45 21.29 -3.08 -1.66
N THR A 46 20.65 -3.14 -2.82
CA THR A 46 19.46 -4.00 -2.99
C THR A 46 19.74 -5.48 -2.72
N SER A 47 21.00 -5.91 -2.85
CA SER A 47 21.42 -7.26 -2.43
C SER A 47 21.40 -7.48 -0.91
N ALA A 48 21.45 -6.40 -0.12
CA ALA A 48 21.42 -6.46 1.34
C ALA A 48 20.00 -6.29 1.90
N LEU A 49 19.04 -5.85 1.09
CA LEU A 49 17.66 -5.59 1.51
C LEU A 49 17.04 -6.78 2.26
N PRO A 50 17.11 -8.04 1.77
CA PRO A 50 16.50 -9.16 2.50
C PRO A 50 17.07 -9.34 3.92
N ALA A 51 18.36 -9.08 4.11
CA ALA A 51 19.01 -9.21 5.42
C ALA A 51 18.62 -8.05 6.36
N HIS A 52 18.49 -6.84 5.84
CA HIS A 52 18.02 -5.69 6.61
C HIS A 52 16.56 -5.86 7.04
N LEU A 53 15.67 -6.24 6.13
CA LEU A 53 14.27 -6.53 6.46
C LEU A 53 14.14 -7.66 7.49
N ALA A 54 14.96 -8.71 7.38
CA ALA A 54 14.98 -9.81 8.35
C ALA A 54 15.40 -9.39 9.77
N HIS A 55 16.05 -8.24 9.93
CA HIS A 55 16.46 -7.67 11.21
C HIS A 55 15.51 -6.58 11.73
N GLY A 56 14.40 -6.33 11.04
CA GLY A 56 13.37 -5.37 11.46
C GLY A 56 13.50 -3.97 10.85
N ASP A 57 14.36 -3.80 9.84
CA ASP A 57 14.33 -2.58 9.01
C ASP A 57 13.09 -2.61 8.09
N VAL A 58 12.64 -1.43 7.67
CA VAL A 58 11.49 -1.27 6.77
C VAL A 58 11.85 -0.39 5.58
N LEU A 59 11.06 -0.48 4.51
CA LEU A 59 11.24 0.39 3.35
C LEU A 59 10.94 1.84 3.74
N ALA A 60 11.71 2.77 3.17
CA ALA A 60 11.48 4.19 3.38
C ALA A 60 10.38 4.72 2.45
N GLY A 61 9.64 5.74 2.91
CA GLY A 61 8.77 6.58 2.08
C GLY A 61 7.33 6.12 1.90
N ALA A 62 6.87 5.12 2.65
CA ALA A 62 5.51 4.60 2.57
C ALA A 62 4.78 4.66 3.92
N TRP A 63 5.00 5.71 4.71
CA TRP A 63 4.36 5.89 6.02
C TRP A 63 3.41 7.07 5.96
N TYR A 64 2.10 6.84 6.07
CA TYR A 64 1.06 7.85 5.95
C TYR A 64 0.42 8.11 7.32
N PRO A 65 0.04 9.35 7.63
CA PRO A 65 -0.59 9.66 8.91
C PRO A 65 -1.96 8.98 9.00
N ASP A 66 -2.23 8.39 10.15
CA ASP A 66 -3.50 7.77 10.53
C ASP A 66 -4.06 8.63 11.68
N SER A 67 -4.84 9.65 11.30
CA SER A 67 -5.19 10.76 12.20
C SER A 67 -6.36 10.42 13.13
N ASP A 68 -7.22 9.51 12.72
CA ASP A 68 -8.39 9.02 13.45
C ASP A 68 -8.15 7.65 14.12
N GLY A 69 -7.10 6.93 13.72
CA GLY A 69 -6.62 5.73 14.41
C GLY A 69 -7.36 4.46 14.01
N ASP A 70 -7.92 4.42 12.79
CA ASP A 70 -8.65 3.27 12.27
C ASP A 70 -7.75 2.26 11.54
N GLY A 71 -6.48 2.63 11.30
CA GLY A 71 -5.47 1.82 10.65
C GLY A 71 -5.27 2.11 9.16
N PHE A 72 -5.99 3.09 8.61
CA PHE A 72 -5.85 3.55 7.24
C PHE A 72 -5.12 4.90 7.20
N GLY A 73 -4.18 5.03 6.25
CA GLY A 73 -3.33 6.20 6.12
C GLY A 73 -3.85 7.16 5.06
N ASP A 74 -3.89 8.45 5.38
CA ASP A 74 -4.38 9.52 4.50
C ASP A 74 -3.61 9.53 3.16
N ALA A 75 -4.29 9.14 2.07
CA ALA A 75 -3.71 9.08 0.74
C ALA A 75 -3.36 10.46 0.15
N GLY A 76 -3.98 11.53 0.65
CA GLY A 76 -3.74 12.92 0.28
C GLY A 76 -2.56 13.56 1.01
N ALA A 77 -2.07 12.95 2.09
CA ALA A 77 -0.95 13.46 2.87
C ALA A 77 0.42 13.18 2.23
N VAL A 78 1.40 13.99 2.63
CA VAL A 78 2.81 13.72 2.30
C VAL A 78 3.32 12.60 3.21
N PRO A 79 3.77 11.45 2.66
CA PRO A 79 4.26 10.36 3.48
C PRO A 79 5.56 10.73 4.21
N SER A 80 5.72 10.21 5.42
CA SER A 80 6.98 10.21 6.14
C SER A 80 7.94 9.19 5.52
N ALA A 81 9.24 9.52 5.58
CA ALA A 81 10.27 8.60 5.14
C ALA A 81 10.35 7.37 6.04
N CYS A 82 10.13 7.50 7.35
CA CYS A 82 10.24 6.41 8.32
C CYS A 82 9.03 6.33 9.24
N PRO A 83 8.82 5.17 9.91
CA PRO A 83 7.73 5.02 10.86
C PRO A 83 7.78 6.10 11.94
N ALA A 84 6.60 6.59 12.30
CA ALA A 84 6.39 7.52 13.39
C ALA A 84 5.09 7.15 14.12
N ALA A 85 4.90 7.67 15.34
CA ALA A 85 3.66 7.45 16.05
C ALA A 85 2.49 8.12 15.30
N GLY A 86 1.38 7.38 15.12
CA GLY A 86 0.23 7.83 14.34
C GLY A 86 0.43 7.74 12.82
N TYR A 87 1.32 6.85 12.36
CA TYR A 87 1.52 6.58 10.94
C TYR A 87 1.40 5.08 10.65
N VAL A 88 0.84 4.73 9.49
CA VAL A 88 0.65 3.35 9.00
C VAL A 88 1.31 3.16 7.63
N GLU A 89 1.59 1.90 7.28
CA GLU A 89 2.27 1.54 6.01
C GLU A 89 1.27 1.30 4.87
N ASN A 90 0.28 2.17 4.73
CA ASN A 90 -0.71 2.13 3.65
C ASN A 90 -1.21 3.54 3.34
N ALA A 91 -1.82 3.73 2.18
CA ALA A 91 -2.41 4.99 1.73
C ALA A 91 -3.87 4.75 1.38
N ASP A 92 -4.57 4.08 2.30
CA ASP A 92 -5.84 3.45 2.04
C ASP A 92 -7.03 4.30 2.53
N ASP A 93 -6.80 5.39 3.25
CA ASP A 93 -7.86 6.33 3.65
C ASP A 93 -8.14 7.33 2.51
N CYS A 94 -9.38 7.31 2.00
CA CYS A 94 -9.84 8.22 0.96
C CYS A 94 -10.19 9.63 1.49
N GLY A 95 -10.38 9.79 2.80
CA GLY A 95 -10.50 11.09 3.48
C GLY A 95 -11.84 11.81 3.28
N ASP A 96 -12.82 11.13 2.68
CA ASP A 96 -14.09 11.73 2.29
C ASP A 96 -15.08 11.76 3.48
N GLY A 97 -15.17 10.72 4.32
CA GLY A 97 -16.17 10.56 5.40
C GLY A 97 -15.68 10.73 6.85
N GLY A 98 -14.41 11.04 7.08
CA GLY A 98 -13.82 11.12 8.43
C GLY A 98 -13.44 9.73 8.99
N ALA A 99 -13.51 9.55 10.31
CA ALA A 99 -12.94 8.41 11.07
C ALA A 99 -13.47 6.99 10.77
N ALA A 100 -14.24 6.83 9.70
CA ALA A 100 -14.81 5.56 9.27
C ALA A 100 -14.65 5.37 7.75
N SER A 101 -13.62 5.97 7.15
CA SER A 101 -13.33 5.89 5.73
C SER A 101 -12.14 4.96 5.48
N GLY A 102 -12.39 3.80 4.87
CA GLY A 102 -11.33 2.88 4.50
C GLY A 102 -11.84 1.60 3.83
N PRO A 103 -10.98 0.85 3.11
CA PRO A 103 -11.33 -0.36 2.40
C PRO A 103 -12.19 -1.35 3.18
N GLY A 104 -13.44 -1.52 2.72
CA GLY A 104 -14.39 -2.50 3.25
C GLY A 104 -15.04 -2.12 4.58
N MET A 105 -15.09 -0.82 4.90
CA MET A 105 -15.97 -0.28 5.93
C MET A 105 -17.45 -0.37 5.49
N GLU A 106 -18.39 -0.10 6.41
CA GLU A 106 -19.82 -0.12 6.09
C GLU A 106 -20.23 1.25 5.53
N GLU A 107 -20.95 1.23 4.41
CA GLU A 107 -21.54 2.44 3.82
C GLU A 107 -22.64 3.04 4.71
N ILE A 108 -22.61 4.37 4.82
CA ILE A 108 -23.61 5.17 5.52
C ILE A 108 -24.14 6.20 4.54
N GLU A 109 -25.47 6.38 4.46
CA GLU A 109 -26.10 7.44 3.62
C GLU A 109 -25.80 8.86 4.18
N ASP A 110 -24.54 9.28 4.13
CA ASP A 110 -24.05 10.55 4.63
C ASP A 110 -23.41 11.43 3.54
N GLY A 111 -23.36 10.95 2.30
CA GLY A 111 -22.84 11.66 1.14
C GLY A 111 -21.33 11.50 0.94
N TYR A 112 -20.72 10.54 1.61
CA TYR A 112 -19.29 10.21 1.51
C TYR A 112 -19.06 8.76 1.11
N ASP A 113 -17.90 8.49 0.51
CA ASP A 113 -17.41 7.13 0.25
C ASP A 113 -16.77 6.61 1.55
N ASN A 114 -17.45 5.71 2.26
CA ASN A 114 -16.96 5.18 3.53
C ASN A 114 -16.07 3.95 3.33
N ASP A 115 -16.33 3.13 2.32
CA ASP A 115 -15.59 1.90 2.07
C ASP A 115 -14.42 2.06 1.06
N CYS A 116 -14.23 3.28 0.56
CA CYS A 116 -13.21 3.70 -0.40
C CYS A 116 -13.20 2.86 -1.69
N ASP A 117 -14.36 2.42 -2.18
CA ASP A 117 -14.50 1.69 -3.44
C ASP A 117 -14.67 2.60 -4.68
N GLY A 118 -14.87 3.90 -4.46
CA GLY A 118 -14.98 4.95 -5.47
C GLY A 118 -16.40 5.32 -5.88
N GLU A 119 -17.41 4.73 -5.26
CA GLU A 119 -18.80 5.16 -5.36
C GLU A 119 -19.26 5.79 -4.01
N VAL A 120 -20.44 6.42 -3.96
CA VAL A 120 -20.93 7.15 -2.77
C VAL A 120 -22.37 6.73 -2.44
N ASP A 121 -22.60 6.31 -1.18
CA ASP A 121 -23.90 5.92 -0.63
C ASP A 121 -24.55 4.70 -1.34
N GLU A 122 -23.85 3.57 -1.47
CA GLU A 122 -24.30 2.36 -2.21
C GLU A 122 -25.24 1.41 -1.42
N GLY A 123 -25.62 1.79 -0.20
CA GLY A 123 -26.41 0.99 0.76
C GLY A 123 -27.86 0.72 0.40
#